data_AF-A0A7D7ZCH7-F1
#
_entry.id   AF-A0A7D7ZCH7-F1
#
_cell.length_a   1.000
_cell.length_b   1.000
_cell.length_c   1.000
_cell.angle_alpha   90.00
_cell.angle_beta   90.00
_cell.angle_gamma   90.00
#
_symmetry.space_group_name_H-M   'P 1'
#
loop_
_entity.id
_entity.type
_entity.pdbx_description
1 polymer ?
#
loop_
_entity_poly.entity_id
_entity_poly.type
_entity_poly.pdbx_seq_one_letter_code
_entity_poly.pdbx_strand_id
1 'polypeptide(L)'
;MAESKKITRSPEIDSETAMALSIVDAGCIAFSGLNGVVFAVKDLALAFLFENDFEPSVNFQFEFVDKEEFPAVCAFVFIETGGGKFSYEYFFSLESEKDMENLALLEHERRAEIWFTDRDGNVSAGVSAGFDSNETARIESACKSVVSRA
;
A
#
# COMPACT_ATOMS: atom_id res chain seq x y z
N MET A 1 19.10 2.07 -7.97
CA MET A 1 18.46 1.08 -8.85
C MET A 1 17.82 0.07 -7.94
N ALA A 2 16.49 0.02 -7.87
CA ALA A 2 15.77 -0.95 -7.04
C ALA A 2 15.60 -2.24 -7.86
N GLU A 3 16.01 -3.37 -7.31
CA GLU A 3 15.78 -4.69 -7.93
C GLU A 3 14.32 -5.09 -7.72
N SER A 4 13.56 -5.25 -8.81
CA SER A 4 12.26 -5.90 -8.80
C SER A 4 12.43 -7.41 -8.62
N LYS A 5 12.15 -7.94 -7.43
CA LYS A 5 12.07 -9.39 -7.19
C LYS A 5 10.64 -9.88 -7.38
N LYS A 6 10.45 -10.78 -8.35
CA LYS A 6 9.18 -11.48 -8.61
C LYS A 6 8.90 -12.44 -7.44
N ILE A 7 7.85 -12.19 -6.66
CA ILE A 7 7.44 -13.03 -5.52
C ILE A 7 6.80 -14.32 -6.08
N THR A 8 7.43 -15.48 -5.87
CA THR A 8 7.06 -16.78 -6.48
C THR A 8 6.20 -17.69 -5.58
N ARG A 9 5.56 -17.18 -4.54
CA ARG A 9 4.53 -17.94 -3.79
C ARG A 9 3.41 -16.99 -3.43
N SER A 10 2.18 -17.31 -3.86
CA SER A 10 0.95 -16.62 -3.45
C SER A 10 0.90 -16.60 -1.92
N PRO A 11 1.19 -15.47 -1.27
CA PRO A 11 1.08 -15.40 0.18
C PRO A 11 -0.41 -15.42 0.50
N GLU A 12 -0.81 -16.21 1.50
CA GLU A 12 -2.21 -16.27 1.90
C GLU A 12 -2.62 -14.90 2.45
N ILE A 13 -3.48 -14.20 1.71
CA ILE A 13 -4.21 -13.03 2.21
C ILE A 13 -5.18 -13.56 3.28
N ASP A 14 -5.21 -12.93 4.44
CA ASP A 14 -6.13 -13.32 5.51
C ASP A 14 -7.59 -13.15 5.06
N SER A 15 -8.52 -13.91 5.67
CA SER A 15 -9.91 -13.95 5.20
C SER A 15 -10.62 -12.59 5.28
N GLU A 16 -10.24 -11.72 6.21
CA GLU A 16 -10.83 -10.39 6.35
C GLU A 16 -10.37 -9.49 5.20
N THR A 17 -9.07 -9.48 4.92
CA THR A 17 -8.49 -8.74 3.79
C THR A 17 -9.01 -9.27 2.44
N ALA A 18 -9.13 -10.58 2.28
CA ALA A 18 -9.70 -11.20 1.08
C ALA A 18 -11.16 -10.79 0.88
N MET A 19 -11.95 -10.76 1.97
CA MET A 19 -13.32 -10.28 1.93
C MET A 19 -13.39 -8.80 1.55
N ALA A 20 -12.56 -7.95 2.15
CA ALA A 20 -12.50 -6.53 1.83
C ALA A 20 -12.14 -6.30 0.35
N LEU A 21 -11.14 -7.03 -0.18
CA LEU A 21 -10.77 -7.00 -1.61
C LEU A 21 -11.89 -7.48 -2.53
N SER A 22 -12.70 -8.45 -2.09
CA SER A 22 -13.84 -8.95 -2.89
C SER A 22 -14.94 -7.90 -3.06
N ILE A 23 -15.10 -7.00 -2.09
CA ILE A 23 -16.16 -5.97 -2.07
C ILE A 23 -15.74 -4.73 -2.85
N VAL A 24 -14.45 -4.42 -2.90
CA VAL A 24 -13.92 -3.27 -3.64
C VAL A 24 -13.97 -3.56 -5.15
N ASP A 25 -14.57 -2.66 -5.93
CA ASP A 25 -14.60 -2.79 -7.40
C ASP A 25 -13.22 -2.50 -8.01
N ALA A 26 -12.61 -1.38 -7.62
CA ALA A 26 -11.22 -1.03 -7.87
C ALA A 26 -10.71 -0.20 -6.69
N GLY A 27 -9.46 -0.40 -6.27
CA GLY A 27 -8.92 0.32 -5.13
C GLY A 27 -7.69 -0.34 -4.52
N CYS A 28 -7.34 0.12 -3.33
CA CYS A 28 -6.17 -0.33 -2.60
C CYS A 28 -6.52 -0.60 -1.14
N ILE A 29 -5.95 -1.69 -0.60
CA ILE A 29 -6.05 -2.07 0.80
C ILE A 29 -4.65 -2.31 1.33
N ALA A 30 -4.34 -1.75 2.50
CA ALA A 30 -3.08 -1.99 3.18
C ALA A 30 -3.25 -2.96 4.36
N PHE A 31 -2.29 -3.86 4.55
CA PHE A 31 -2.26 -4.79 5.69
C PHE A 31 -0.83 -5.23 6.01
N SER A 32 -0.64 -5.77 7.22
CA SER A 32 0.65 -6.32 7.64
C SER A 32 0.90 -7.68 6.96
N GLY A 33 1.97 -7.76 6.18
CA GLY A 33 2.49 -9.01 5.61
C GLY A 33 3.69 -9.54 6.37
N LEU A 34 4.25 -10.66 5.89
CA LEU A 34 5.39 -11.35 6.51
C LEU A 34 6.69 -10.51 6.55
N ASN A 35 6.86 -9.57 5.61
CA ASN A 35 8.08 -8.78 5.43
C ASN A 35 7.85 -7.26 5.55
N GLY A 36 6.72 -6.84 6.14
CA GLY A 36 6.35 -5.43 6.25
C GLY A 36 4.92 -5.18 5.75
N VAL A 37 4.61 -3.94 5.40
CA VAL A 37 3.26 -3.59 4.92
C VAL A 37 3.09 -3.93 3.45
N VAL A 38 1.93 -4.49 3.13
CA VAL A 38 1.50 -4.86 1.79
C VAL A 38 0.34 -3.98 1.38
N PHE A 39 0.41 -3.38 0.19
CA PHE A 39 -0.69 -2.71 -0.49
C PHE A 39 -1.24 -3.65 -1.56
N ALA A 40 -2.39 -4.26 -1.33
CA ALA A 40 -3.11 -5.00 -2.35
C ALA A 40 -3.91 -4.03 -3.22
N VAL A 41 -3.59 -3.99 -4.50
CA VAL A 41 -4.22 -3.15 -5.51
C VAL A 41 -5.08 -4.03 -6.41
N LYS A 42 -6.37 -3.69 -6.46
CA LYS A 42 -7.32 -4.31 -7.37
C LYS A 42 -7.61 -3.33 -8.50
N ASP A 43 -7.05 -3.61 -9.67
CA ASP A 43 -7.37 -2.89 -10.90
C ASP A 43 -7.25 -3.82 -12.11
N LEU A 44 -8.33 -3.88 -12.87
CA LEU A 44 -8.47 -4.75 -14.02
C LEU A 44 -7.53 -4.40 -15.14
N ALA A 45 -7.09 -3.16 -15.29
CA ALA A 45 -6.13 -2.81 -16.33
C ALA A 45 -4.71 -3.22 -15.93
N LEU A 46 -4.36 -3.10 -14.66
CA LEU A 46 -3.01 -3.41 -14.18
C LEU A 46 -2.69 -4.89 -14.24
N ALA A 47 -3.61 -5.78 -13.84
CA ALA A 47 -3.35 -7.22 -13.82
C ALA A 47 -2.87 -7.77 -15.19
N PHE A 48 -3.45 -7.31 -16.30
CA PHE A 48 -3.05 -7.71 -17.66
C PHE A 48 -1.75 -7.05 -18.14
N LEU A 49 -1.38 -5.89 -17.59
CA LEU A 49 -0.15 -5.19 -18.00
C LEU A 49 1.12 -5.92 -17.53
N PHE A 50 1.03 -6.69 -16.43
CA PHE A 50 2.15 -7.46 -15.88
C PHE A 50 2.39 -8.82 -16.55
N GLU A 51 1.41 -9.36 -17.27
CA GLU A 51 1.57 -10.58 -18.07
C GLU A 51 2.57 -10.39 -19.24
N ASN A 52 2.89 -9.14 -19.57
CA ASN A 52 3.73 -8.77 -20.71
C ASN A 52 5.17 -8.36 -20.32
N ASP A 53 5.67 -8.79 -19.16
CA ASP A 53 7.07 -8.60 -18.70
C ASP A 53 7.53 -7.12 -18.57
N PHE A 54 6.63 -6.23 -18.14
CA PHE A 54 6.99 -4.86 -17.78
C PHE A 54 7.36 -4.73 -16.30
N GLU A 55 8.50 -4.10 -16.01
CA GLU A 55 8.83 -3.65 -14.66
C GLU A 55 8.11 -2.33 -14.36
N PRO A 56 7.23 -2.27 -13.35
CA PRO A 56 6.52 -1.05 -13.01
C PRO A 56 7.44 -0.12 -12.23
N SER A 57 7.25 1.18 -12.39
CA SER A 57 7.77 2.16 -11.44
C SER A 57 6.69 2.44 -10.40
N VAL A 58 7.05 2.33 -9.12
CA VAL A 58 6.13 2.63 -8.01
C VAL A 58 6.71 3.76 -7.18
N ASN A 59 5.87 4.74 -6.87
CA ASN A 59 6.19 5.85 -5.97
C ASN A 59 5.10 5.99 -4.91
N PHE A 60 5.52 6.26 -3.68
CA PHE A 60 4.62 6.56 -2.58
C PHE A 60 4.71 8.03 -2.20
N GLN A 61 3.58 8.61 -1.83
CA GLN A 61 3.50 9.87 -1.11
C GLN A 61 2.56 9.72 0.08
N PHE A 62 2.91 10.34 1.19
CA PHE A 62 2.11 10.33 2.40
C PHE A 62 1.71 11.75 2.77
N GLU A 63 0.46 11.92 3.20
CA GLU A 63 -0.08 13.19 3.68
C GLU A 63 -0.90 12.98 4.94
N PHE A 64 -0.74 13.89 5.90
CA PHE A 64 -1.56 13.90 7.09
C PHE A 64 -2.91 14.58 6.81
N VAL A 65 -3.98 13.85 7.07
CA VAL A 65 -5.36 14.34 6.97
C VAL A 65 -5.82 14.73 8.37
N ASP A 66 -5.68 16.02 8.67
CA ASP A 66 -6.10 16.61 9.95
C ASP A 66 -7.60 16.96 9.94
N LYS A 67 -8.43 15.93 10.08
CA LYS A 67 -9.88 16.08 10.29
C LYS A 67 -10.24 15.56 11.68
N GLU A 68 -10.96 16.37 12.46
CA GLU A 68 -11.39 15.98 13.82
C GLU A 68 -12.17 14.66 13.83
N GLU A 69 -12.99 14.42 12.80
CA GLU A 69 -13.86 13.24 12.72
C GLU A 69 -13.15 11.99 12.17
N PHE A 70 -11.99 12.15 11.53
CA PHE A 70 -11.26 11.06 10.91
C PHE A 70 -9.78 11.44 10.72
N PRO A 71 -8.99 11.49 11.81
CA PRO A 71 -7.57 11.74 11.72
C PRO A 71 -6.89 10.54 11.05
N ALA A 72 -6.23 10.79 9.92
CA ALA A 72 -5.66 9.72 9.11
C ALA A 72 -4.34 10.13 8.45
N VAL A 73 -3.54 9.14 8.07
CA VAL A 73 -2.47 9.32 7.08
C VAL A 73 -2.96 8.76 5.76
N CYS A 74 -3.07 9.61 4.75
CA CYS A 74 -3.36 9.20 3.38
C CYS A 74 -2.07 8.78 2.70
N ALA A 75 -2.02 7.55 2.21
CA ALA A 75 -0.96 7.04 1.35
C ALA A 75 -1.44 7.02 -0.10
N PHE A 76 -0.73 7.76 -0.95
CA PHE A 76 -0.89 7.75 -2.39
C PHE A 76 0.11 6.79 -3.01
N VAL A 77 -0.39 5.80 -3.75
CA VAL A 77 0.40 4.79 -4.46
C VAL A 77 0.31 5.07 -5.95
N PHE A 78 1.39 5.60 -6.51
CA PHE A 78 1.51 5.88 -7.95
C PHE A 78 2.23 4.74 -8.65
N ILE A 79 1.59 4.18 -9.68
CA ILE A 79 2.10 3.05 -10.44
C ILE A 79 2.18 3.46 -11.91
N GLU A 80 3.40 3.51 -12.45
CA GLU A 80 3.64 3.76 -13.86
C GLU A 80 4.11 2.48 -14.54
N THR A 81 3.47 2.17 -15.67
CA THR A 81 3.78 1.01 -16.52
C THR A 81 3.95 1.49 -17.97
N GLY A 82 4.43 0.60 -18.85
CA GLY A 82 4.44 0.90 -20.29
C GLY A 82 3.05 1.15 -20.89
N GLY A 83 1.98 0.68 -20.22
CA GLY A 83 0.60 0.81 -20.68
C GLY A 83 -0.20 1.96 -20.05
N GLY A 84 0.34 2.67 -19.06
CA GLY A 84 -0.38 3.76 -18.41
C GLY A 84 0.12 4.12 -17.02
N LYS A 85 -0.53 5.14 -16.43
CA LYS A 85 -0.29 5.63 -15.06
C LYS A 85 -1.54 5.44 -14.23
N PHE A 86 -1.37 4.94 -13.02
CA PHE A 86 -2.44 4.60 -12.11
C PHE A 86 -2.13 5.17 -10.73
N SER A 87 -3.15 5.60 -10.00
CA SER A 87 -3.04 6.17 -8.67
C SER A 87 -4.07 5.57 -7.76
N TYR A 88 -3.64 5.12 -6.59
CA TYR A 88 -4.52 4.59 -5.56
C TYR A 88 -4.27 5.30 -4.24
N GLU A 89 -5.30 5.31 -3.40
CA GLU A 89 -5.26 5.92 -2.09
C GLU A 89 -5.63 4.88 -1.04
N TYR A 90 -4.94 4.89 0.08
CA TYR A 90 -5.34 4.19 1.29
C TYR A 90 -5.23 5.14 2.48
N PHE A 91 -6.25 5.13 3.34
CA PHE A 91 -6.30 5.97 4.53
C PHE A 91 -6.03 5.13 5.76
N PHE A 92 -4.86 5.31 6.36
CA PHE A 92 -4.52 4.73 7.65
C PHE A 92 -5.20 5.54 8.75
N SER A 93 -6.18 4.95 9.45
CA SER A 93 -6.83 5.62 10.57
C SER A 93 -5.87 5.71 11.76
N LEU A 94 -5.72 6.90 12.35
CA LEU A 94 -4.87 7.09 13.53
C LEU A 94 -5.56 6.65 14.83
N GLU A 95 -6.83 6.26 14.75
CA GLU A 95 -7.59 5.65 15.85
C GLU A 95 -7.57 4.12 15.80
N SER A 96 -7.11 3.54 14.68
CA SER A 96 -7.02 2.10 14.48
C SER A 96 -5.64 1.59 14.92
N GLU A 97 -5.60 0.74 15.95
CA GLU A 97 -4.35 0.11 16.41
C GLU A 97 -3.63 -0.61 15.26
N LYS A 98 -4.37 -1.33 14.41
CA LYS A 98 -3.83 -2.05 13.25
C LYS A 98 -3.19 -1.11 12.22
N ASP A 99 -3.82 0.03 11.95
CA ASP A 99 -3.25 1.02 11.01
C ASP A 99 -2.04 1.73 11.61
N MET A 100 -2.06 2.03 12.91
CA MET A 100 -0.92 2.59 13.62
C MET A 100 0.28 1.65 13.62
N GLU A 101 0.06 0.34 13.80
CA GLU A 101 1.10 -0.68 13.65
C GLU A 101 1.67 -0.71 12.23
N ASN A 102 0.81 -0.63 11.21
CA ASN A 102 1.24 -0.56 9.81
C ASN A 102 2.06 0.70 9.52
N LEU A 103 1.64 1.86 10.02
CA LEU A 103 2.39 3.11 9.88
C LEU A 103 3.77 3.03 10.54
N ALA A 104 3.87 2.42 11.73
CA ALA A 104 5.15 2.20 12.41
C ALA A 104 6.07 1.25 11.61
N LEU A 105 5.52 0.19 11.01
CA LEU A 105 6.28 -0.70 10.13
C LEU A 105 6.78 0.02 8.87
N LEU A 106 5.95 0.86 8.25
CA LEU A 106 6.35 1.67 7.09
C LEU A 106 7.47 2.66 7.45
N GLU A 107 7.37 3.30 8.62
CA GLU A 107 8.40 4.20 9.13
C GLU A 107 9.75 3.49 9.29
N HIS A 108 9.75 2.29 9.88
CA HIS A 108 10.96 1.52 10.15
C HIS A 108 11.59 0.92 8.89
N GLU A 109 10.78 0.23 8.07
CA GLU A 109 11.26 -0.53 6.91
C GLU A 109 11.56 0.36 5.69
N ARG A 110 10.94 1.54 5.60
CA ARG A 110 11.05 2.49 4.48
C ARG A 110 10.76 1.88 3.11
N ARG A 111 9.93 0.85 3.10
CA ARG A 111 9.49 0.11 1.92
C ARG A 111 8.16 -0.55 2.20
N ALA A 112 7.45 -0.84 1.13
CA ALA A 112 6.25 -1.66 1.15
C ALA A 112 6.28 -2.65 -0.02
N GLU A 113 5.48 -3.69 0.10
CA GLU A 113 5.13 -4.55 -1.02
C GLU A 113 3.83 -4.05 -1.66
N ILE A 114 3.71 -4.21 -2.97
CA ILE A 114 2.49 -3.95 -3.73
C ILE A 114 2.10 -5.24 -4.39
N TRP A 115 0.90 -5.74 -4.09
CA TRP A 115 0.36 -6.95 -4.69
C TRP A 115 -0.77 -6.59 -5.64
N PHE A 116 -0.72 -7.09 -6.87
CA PHE A 116 -1.76 -6.91 -7.85
C PHE A 116 -2.71 -8.08 -7.79
N THR A 117 -4.00 -7.80 -7.58
CA THR A 117 -5.03 -8.82 -7.43
C THR A 117 -6.01 -8.83 -8.61
N ASP A 118 -6.51 -10.02 -8.94
CA ASP A 118 -7.60 -10.18 -9.89
C ASP A 118 -8.97 -9.81 -9.26
N ARG A 119 -10.07 -10.05 -9.99
CA ARG A 119 -11.43 -9.77 -9.48
C ARG A 119 -11.80 -10.54 -8.22
N ASP A 120 -11.24 -11.73 -8.09
CA ASP A 120 -11.54 -12.68 -7.04
C ASP A 120 -10.60 -12.51 -5.83
N GLY A 121 -9.68 -11.54 -5.91
CA GLY A 121 -8.71 -11.23 -4.86
C GLY A 121 -7.45 -12.09 -4.91
N ASN A 122 -7.24 -12.89 -5.97
CA ASN A 122 -6.03 -13.69 -6.10
C ASN A 122 -4.84 -12.82 -6.52
N VAL A 123 -3.72 -12.98 -5.82
CA VAL A 123 -2.47 -12.28 -6.15
C VAL A 123 -1.91 -12.80 -7.47
N SER A 124 -1.83 -11.92 -8.47
CA SER A 124 -1.30 -12.21 -9.80
C SER A 124 0.19 -11.84 -9.91
N ALA A 125 0.62 -10.78 -9.22
CA ALA A 125 2.00 -10.32 -9.20
C ALA A 125 2.29 -9.50 -7.94
N GLY A 126 3.57 -9.32 -7.62
CA GLY A 126 3.99 -8.44 -6.52
C GLY A 126 5.33 -7.78 -6.79
N VAL A 127 5.48 -6.54 -6.33
CA VAL A 127 6.72 -5.76 -6.38
C VAL A 127 7.00 -5.11 -5.03
N SER A 128 8.26 -4.83 -4.73
CA SER A 128 8.64 -4.07 -3.54
C SER A 128 9.12 -2.70 -3.97
N ALA A 129 8.67 -1.66 -3.28
CA ALA A 129 9.10 -0.29 -3.52
C ALA A 129 9.44 0.43 -2.22
N GLY A 130 10.58 1.11 -2.26
CA GLY A 130 11.02 1.99 -1.19
C GLY A 130 10.44 3.39 -1.35
N PHE A 131 10.46 4.15 -0.26
CA PHE A 131 10.18 5.58 -0.26
C PHE A 131 11.29 6.31 0.49
N ASP A 132 11.41 7.62 0.22
CA ASP A 132 12.53 8.40 0.71
C ASP A 132 12.37 8.84 2.18
N SER A 133 13.41 9.47 2.72
CA SER A 133 13.41 9.94 4.10
C SER A 133 12.40 11.06 4.37
N ASN A 134 11.98 11.82 3.35
CA ASN A 134 10.96 12.85 3.52
C ASN A 134 9.61 12.20 3.78
N GLU A 135 9.28 11.15 3.02
CA GLU A 135 8.05 10.39 3.22
C GLU A 135 8.02 9.71 4.58
N THR A 136 9.13 9.13 5.03
CA THR A 136 9.27 8.62 6.40
C THR A 136 9.01 9.70 7.45
N ALA A 137 9.59 10.89 7.28
CA ALA A 137 9.41 11.99 8.22
C ALA A 137 7.96 12.51 8.27
N ARG A 138 7.22 12.43 7.15
CA ARG A 138 5.80 12.78 7.11
C ARG A 138 4.96 11.81 7.93
N ILE A 139 5.22 10.51 7.81
CA ILE A 139 4.56 9.48 8.64
C ILE A 139 4.84 9.74 10.12
N GLU A 140 6.12 9.91 10.48
CA GLU A 140 6.55 10.17 11.86
C GLU A 140 5.88 11.43 12.45
N SER A 141 5.84 12.52 11.68
CA SER A 141 5.21 13.77 12.08
C SER A 141 3.70 13.60 12.30
N ALA A 142 3.03 12.85 11.44
CA ALA A 142 1.60 12.59 11.56
C ALA A 142 1.28 11.79 12.83
N CYS A 143 1.99 10.68 13.06
CA CYS A 143 1.82 9.85 14.25
C CYS A 143 2.05 10.63 15.56
N LYS A 144 3.08 11.48 15.60
CA LYS A 144 3.37 12.33 16.79
C LYS A 144 2.30 13.38 17.06
N SER A 145 1.68 13.93 16.01
CA SER A 145 0.67 14.98 16.16
C SER A 145 -0.57 14.48 16.92
N VAL A 146 -0.95 13.21 16.75
CA VAL A 146 -2.10 12.60 17.44
C VAL A 146 -1.77 12.24 18.88
N VAL A 147 -0.56 11.72 19.16
CA VAL A 147 -0.14 11.42 20.55
C VAL A 147 -0.14 12.67 21.43
N SER A 148 0.12 13.85 20.85
CA SER A 148 0.07 15.12 21.59
C SER A 148 -1.34 15.64 21.91
N ARG A 149 -2.38 15.05 21.29
CA ARG A 149 -3.80 15.41 21.48
C ARG A 149 -4.54 14.49 22.46
N ALA A 150 -4.00 13.29 22.74
CA ALA A 150 -4.54 12.32 23.70
C ALA A 150 -4.08 12.61 25.14
#